data_AF-A0A7M2ZWU5-F1
#
_entry.id   AF-A0A7M2ZWU5-F1
#
_cell.length_a   1.000
_cell.length_b   1.000
_cell.length_c   1.000
_cell.angle_alpha   90.00
_cell.angle_beta   90.00
_cell.angle_gamma   90.00
#
_symmetry.space_group_name_H-M   'P 1'
#
loop_
_entity.id
_entity.type
_entity.pdbx_description
1 polymer ?
#
loop_
_entity_poly.entity_id
_entity_poly.type
_entity_poly.pdbx_seq_one_letter_code
_entity_poly.pdbx_strand_id
1 'polypeptide(L)'
;MTSNRVSLDTESALTYLGQTVLFELVWEQDPEPLWCLLHVVGVVLALEGVHSDPYFLVVAANGEGRYPNELFWSDIRTIRVMRHRDRHGSGNVLDRIAHPKDPRSRAALPARRNSPTVPANGSTGAANP
;
A
#
# COMPACT_ATOMS: atom_id res chain seq x y z
N MET A 1 -25.15 14.21 -16.40
CA MET A 1 -23.81 14.38 -15.79
C MET A 1 -22.77 13.98 -16.82
N THR A 2 -21.92 14.89 -17.25
CA THR A 2 -20.84 14.60 -18.22
C THR A 2 -19.72 13.86 -17.50
N SER A 3 -19.76 12.52 -17.54
CA SER A 3 -18.63 11.71 -17.10
C SER A 3 -17.52 11.85 -18.14
N ASN A 4 -16.47 12.61 -17.83
CA ASN A 4 -15.30 12.74 -18.70
C ASN A 4 -14.54 11.41 -18.66
N ARG A 5 -14.80 10.53 -19.64
CA ARG A 5 -14.09 9.26 -19.79
C ARG A 5 -12.67 9.51 -20.27
N VAL A 6 -11.76 8.59 -19.96
CA VAL A 6 -10.39 8.68 -20.45
C VAL A 6 -10.41 8.54 -21.99
N SER A 7 -9.67 9.40 -22.68
CA SER A 7 -9.41 9.23 -24.11
C SER A 7 -8.17 8.35 -24.25
N LEU A 8 -8.36 7.17 -24.84
CA LEU A 8 -7.28 6.23 -25.14
C LEU A 8 -7.10 6.14 -26.65
N ASP A 9 -5.84 6.12 -27.07
CA ASP A 9 -5.41 5.81 -28.42
C ASP A 9 -4.45 4.60 -28.39
N THR A 10 -3.99 4.18 -29.57
CA THR A 10 -3.11 3.02 -29.68
C THR A 10 -1.79 3.22 -28.93
N GLU A 11 -1.17 4.40 -29.05
CA GLU A 11 0.14 4.66 -28.47
C GLU A 11 0.07 4.68 -26.94
N SER A 12 -0.89 5.43 -26.40
CA SER A 12 -1.15 5.50 -24.96
C SER A 12 -1.54 4.14 -24.38
N ALA A 13 -2.39 3.36 -25.07
CA ALA A 13 -2.78 2.02 -24.64
C ALA A 13 -1.58 1.07 -24.50
N LEU A 14 -0.63 1.11 -25.45
CA LEU A 14 0.57 0.28 -25.42
C LEU A 14 1.47 0.57 -24.22
N THR A 15 1.45 1.80 -23.67
CA THR A 15 2.24 2.13 -22.47
C THR A 15 1.82 1.38 -21.22
N TYR A 16 0.60 0.84 -21.19
CA TYR A 16 0.09 0.06 -20.06
C TYR A 16 0.45 -1.43 -20.15
N LEU A 17 0.95 -1.92 -21.29
CA LEU A 17 1.27 -3.33 -21.48
C LEU A 17 2.30 -3.80 -20.43
N GLY A 18 2.01 -4.92 -19.77
CA GLY A 18 2.83 -5.50 -18.71
C GLY A 18 2.76 -4.75 -17.36
N GLN A 19 1.97 -3.68 -17.25
CA GLN A 19 1.83 -2.92 -16.02
C GLN A 19 0.69 -3.47 -15.15
N THR A 20 0.82 -3.25 -13.84
CA THR A 20 -0.31 -3.32 -12.90
C THR A 20 -1.02 -1.99 -12.89
N VAL A 21 -2.32 -1.99 -13.15
CA VAL A 21 -3.11 -0.78 -13.39
C VAL A 21 -4.39 -0.83 -12.57
N LEU A 22 -4.71 0.29 -11.92
CA LEU A 22 -5.98 0.52 -11.26
C LEU A 22 -6.93 1.18 -12.27
N PHE A 23 -8.06 0.52 -12.52
CA PHE A 23 -9.12 0.98 -13.40
C PHE A 23 -10.34 1.41 -12.58
N GLU A 24 -10.94 2.54 -12.95
CA GLU A 24 -12.29 2.92 -12.55
C GLU A 24 -13.22 2.65 -13.73
N LEU A 25 -14.19 1.76 -13.53
CA LEU A 25 -15.13 1.31 -14.55
C LEU A 25 -16.52 1.86 -14.28
N VAL A 26 -17.23 2.23 -15.35
CA VAL A 26 -18.59 2.77 -15.28
C VAL A 26 -19.42 2.27 -16.46
N TRP A 27 -20.61 1.76 -16.14
CA TRP A 27 -21.59 1.30 -17.12
C TRP A 27 -22.79 2.23 -17.15
N GLU A 28 -23.48 2.32 -18.28
CA GLU A 28 -24.67 3.19 -18.36
C GLU A 28 -25.82 2.67 -17.49
N GLN A 29 -25.87 1.35 -17.29
CA GLN A 29 -26.91 0.67 -16.53
C GLN A 29 -26.65 0.68 -15.02
N ASP A 30 -25.41 0.92 -14.59
CA ASP A 30 -25.01 0.98 -13.18
C ASP A 30 -24.13 2.21 -12.92
N PRO A 31 -24.68 3.24 -12.23
CA PRO A 31 -23.95 4.47 -11.98
C PRO A 31 -22.84 4.31 -10.92
N GLU A 32 -22.81 3.21 -10.16
CA GLU A 32 -21.78 3.00 -9.14
C GLU A 32 -20.46 2.58 -9.81
N PRO A 33 -19.37 3.37 -9.66
CA PRO A 33 -18.12 3.05 -10.30
C PRO A 33 -17.46 1.83 -9.63
N LEU A 34 -17.01 0.87 -10.43
CA LEU A 34 -16.22 -0.27 -9.95
C LEU A 34 -14.73 0.00 -10.05
N TRP A 35 -13.99 -0.20 -8.97
CA TRP A 35 -12.53 -0.08 -8.95
C TRP A 35 -11.85 -1.44 -8.97
N CYS A 36 -11.04 -1.70 -10.00
CA CYS A 36 -10.35 -2.99 -10.21
C CYS A 36 -8.85 -2.82 -10.37
N LEU A 37 -8.06 -3.64 -9.67
CA LEU A 37 -6.60 -3.71 -9.83
C LEU A 37 -6.23 -4.90 -10.72
N LEU A 38 -5.73 -4.63 -11.92
CA LEU A 38 -5.54 -5.63 -12.96
C LEU A 38 -4.15 -5.50 -13.61
N HIS A 39 -3.63 -6.61 -14.13
CA HIS A 39 -2.46 -6.62 -15.02
C HIS A 39 -2.92 -6.54 -16.46
N VAL A 40 -2.34 -5.63 -17.24
CA VAL A 40 -2.59 -5.55 -18.68
C VAL A 40 -1.63 -6.50 -19.40
N VAL A 41 -2.17 -7.52 -20.06
CA VAL A 41 -1.40 -8.55 -20.76
C VAL A 41 -1.53 -8.47 -22.28
N GLY A 42 -2.47 -7.68 -22.79
CA GLY A 42 -2.65 -7.45 -24.22
C GLY A 42 -3.49 -6.21 -24.52
N VAL A 43 -3.39 -5.74 -25.76
CA VAL A 43 -4.19 -4.65 -26.31
C VAL A 43 -4.79 -5.15 -27.62
N VAL A 44 -6.10 -5.02 -27.76
CA VAL A 44 -6.83 -5.33 -28.99
C VAL A 44 -7.38 -4.02 -29.54
N LEU A 45 -7.00 -3.70 -30.77
CA LEU A 45 -7.41 -2.47 -31.45
C LEU A 45 -8.65 -2.72 -32.30
N ALA A 46 -9.41 -1.66 -32.55
CA ALA A 46 -10.48 -1.71 -33.53
C ALA A 46 -9.90 -2.02 -34.92
N LEU A 47 -10.56 -2.91 -35.64
CA LEU A 47 -10.27 -3.23 -37.02
C LEU A 47 -11.58 -3.18 -37.81
N GLU A 48 -11.65 -2.24 -38.75
CA GLU A 48 -12.85 -2.01 -39.56
C GLU A 48 -13.31 -3.30 -40.25
N GLY A 49 -14.59 -3.64 -40.07
CA GLY A 49 -15.20 -4.86 -40.62
C GLY A 49 -14.89 -6.15 -39.86
N VAL A 50 -14.08 -6.13 -38.80
CA VAL A 50 -13.73 -7.32 -38.00
C VAL A 50 -14.11 -7.14 -36.53
N HIS A 51 -13.72 -6.02 -35.92
CA HIS A 51 -13.97 -5.74 -34.51
C HIS A 51 -14.07 -4.23 -34.28
N SER A 52 -15.19 -3.76 -33.76
CA SER A 52 -15.50 -2.33 -33.67
C SER A 52 -14.82 -1.64 -32.50
N ASP A 53 -14.69 -2.34 -31.36
CA ASP A 53 -14.38 -1.69 -30.09
C ASP A 53 -13.01 -2.13 -29.55
N PRO A 54 -12.09 -1.19 -29.28
CA PRO A 54 -10.80 -1.54 -28.70
C PRO A 54 -10.93 -1.89 -27.21
N TYR A 55 -10.09 -2.82 -26.75
CA TYR A 55 -10.08 -3.30 -25.37
C TYR A 55 -8.70 -3.77 -24.89
N PHE A 56 -8.54 -3.87 -23.58
CA PHE A 56 -7.40 -4.53 -22.96
C PHE A 56 -7.71 -5.99 -22.67
N LEU A 57 -6.71 -6.86 -22.82
CA LEU A 57 -6.71 -8.17 -22.19
C LEU A 57 -6.09 -8.03 -20.80
N VAL A 58 -6.83 -8.40 -19.78
CA VAL A 58 -6.46 -8.16 -18.38
C VAL A 58 -6.59 -9.41 -17.51
N VAL A 59 -5.71 -9.53 -16.52
CA VAL A 59 -5.75 -10.58 -15.51
C VAL A 59 -5.86 -9.94 -14.13
N ALA A 60 -6.59 -10.56 -13.21
CA ALA A 60 -6.70 -10.05 -11.86
C ALA A 60 -5.33 -10.05 -11.16
N ALA A 61 -5.00 -8.96 -10.45
CA ALA A 61 -3.68 -8.83 -9.81
C ALA A 61 -3.44 -9.82 -8.65
N ASN A 62 -4.50 -10.45 -8.15
CA ASN A 62 -4.42 -11.53 -7.16
C ASN A 62 -4.09 -12.90 -7.78
N GLY A 63 -3.92 -12.99 -9.11
CA GLY A 63 -3.63 -14.23 -9.82
C GLY A 63 -4.84 -15.14 -10.03
N GLU A 64 -6.05 -14.65 -9.76
CA GLU A 64 -7.28 -15.39 -10.03
C GLU A 64 -7.65 -15.31 -11.53
N GLY A 65 -8.14 -16.43 -12.05
CA GLY A 65 -8.58 -16.56 -13.45
C GLY A 65 -7.57 -17.32 -14.32
N ARG A 66 -8.07 -18.32 -15.05
CA ARG A 66 -7.26 -19.14 -15.96
C ARG A 66 -6.90 -18.42 -17.26
N TYR A 67 -7.74 -17.49 -17.69
CA TYR A 67 -7.63 -16.78 -18.97
C TYR A 67 -7.82 -15.27 -18.74
N PRO A 68 -7.23 -14.42 -19.60
CA PRO A 68 -7.47 -12.98 -19.56
C PRO A 68 -8.94 -12.65 -19.85
N ASN A 69 -9.44 -11.61 -19.19
CA ASN A 69 -10.73 -11.01 -19.48
C ASN A 69 -10.57 -9.83 -20.44
N GLU A 70 -11.66 -9.51 -21.15
CA GLU A 70 -11.74 -8.34 -22.03
C GLU A 70 -12.19 -7.12 -21.20
N LEU A 71 -11.50 -5.99 -21.39
CA LEU A 71 -11.85 -4.72 -20.74
C LEU A 71 -11.93 -3.60 -21.77
N PHE A 72 -13.15 -3.26 -22.18
CA PHE A 72 -13.42 -2.26 -23.22
C PHE A 72 -13.04 -0.86 -22.80
N TRP A 73 -12.45 -0.08 -23.72
CA TRP A 73 -12.06 1.29 -23.43
C TRP A 73 -13.27 2.19 -23.12
N SER A 74 -14.43 1.86 -23.68
CA SER A 74 -15.71 2.54 -23.41
C SER A 74 -16.07 2.54 -21.93
N ASP A 75 -15.67 1.50 -21.19
CA ASP A 75 -16.11 1.30 -19.81
C ASP A 75 -15.16 1.98 -18.82
N ILE A 76 -14.00 2.44 -19.30
CA ILE A 76 -12.95 3.03 -18.47
C ILE A 76 -13.23 4.52 -18.26
N ARG A 77 -13.42 4.91 -17.01
CA ARG A 77 -13.47 6.32 -16.61
C ARG A 77 -12.10 6.87 -16.32
N THR A 78 -11.32 6.16 -15.51
CA THR A 78 -9.96 6.56 -15.13
C THR A 78 -9.01 5.36 -15.11
N ILE A 79 -7.74 5.64 -15.41
CA ILE A 79 -6.67 4.64 -15.50
C ILE A 79 -5.43 5.15 -14.77
N ARG A 80 -4.85 4.33 -13.88
CA ARG A 80 -3.67 4.71 -13.11
C ARG A 80 -2.69 3.54 -12.99
N VAL A 81 -1.47 3.73 -13.50
CA VAL A 81 -0.39 2.75 -13.29
C VAL A 81 -0.02 2.70 -11.82
N MET A 82 -0.10 1.51 -11.23
CA MET A 82 0.35 1.26 -9.87
C MET A 82 1.83 0.92 -9.91
N ARG A 83 2.67 1.83 -9.41
CA ARG A 83 4.08 1.55 -9.23
C ARG A 83 4.23 0.45 -8.18
N HIS A 84 5.03 -0.57 -8.48
CA HIS A 84 5.52 -1.45 -7.45
C HIS A 84 6.23 -0.57 -6.42
N ARG A 85 5.61 -0.38 -5.24
CA ARG A 85 6.39 0.08 -4.09
C ARG A 85 7.30 -1.08 -3.79
N ASP A 86 8.58 -0.93 -4.09
CA ASP A 86 9.59 -1.77 -3.47
C ASP A 86 9.31 -1.69 -1.98
N ARG A 87 8.91 -2.81 -1.38
CA ARG A 87 8.72 -2.90 0.07
C ARG A 87 10.02 -2.61 0.83
N HIS A 88 11.13 -2.45 0.11
CA HIS A 88 12.43 -1.98 0.58
C HIS A 88 12.63 -0.46 0.55
N GLY A 89 11.74 0.30 -0.10
CA GLY A 89 11.70 1.75 -0.01
C GLY A 89 11.17 2.16 1.36
N SER A 90 12.08 2.30 2.32
CA SER A 90 11.90 2.71 3.71
C SER A 90 10.62 3.52 3.97
N GLY A 91 9.52 2.82 4.20
CA GLY A 91 8.30 3.35 4.79
C GLY A 91 8.49 3.62 6.27
N ASN A 92 9.62 4.23 6.64
CA ASN A 92 9.95 4.66 7.99
C ASN A 92 9.19 5.96 8.28
N VAL A 93 7.86 5.88 8.26
CA VAL A 93 7.01 6.94 8.81
C VAL A 93 7.08 6.91 10.35
N LEU A 94 7.28 5.71 10.93
CA LEU A 94 7.46 5.53 12.36
C LEU A 94 8.81 6.05 12.89
N ASP A 95 9.85 6.07 12.06
CA ASP A 95 11.21 6.51 12.43
C ASP A 95 11.35 8.04 12.43
N ARG A 96 10.41 8.75 11.80
CA ARG A 96 10.36 10.22 11.75
C ARG A 96 9.50 10.85 12.84
N ILE A 97 8.77 10.04 13.61
CA ILE A 97 8.18 10.50 14.86
C ILE A 97 9.32 10.58 15.85
N ALA A 98 9.90 11.77 16.01
CA ALA A 98 10.74 12.05 17.15
C ALA A 98 9.92 11.69 18.40
N HIS A 99 10.28 10.59 19.05
CA HIS A 99 9.77 10.26 20.37
C HIS A 99 9.89 11.55 21.20
N PRO A 100 8.78 12.11 21.75
CA PRO A 100 8.91 13.15 22.73
C PRO A 100 9.78 12.56 23.83
N LYS A 101 10.97 13.12 24.00
CA LYS A 101 11.83 12.82 25.15
C LYS A 101 10.99 13.07 26.37
N ASP A 102 10.52 12.00 26.99
CA ASP A 102 9.78 12.02 28.23
C ASP A 102 10.65 12.66 29.31
N PRO A 103 10.28 13.82 29.89
CA PRO A 103 10.92 14.31 31.08
C PRO A 103 9.84 14.45 32.13
N ARG A 104 9.47 13.36 32.82
CA ARG A 104 9.15 13.30 34.27
C ARG A 104 8.26 12.10 34.61
N SER A 105 8.85 10.91 34.68
CA SER A 105 8.46 9.98 35.76
C SER A 105 9.24 10.36 37.01
N ARG A 106 8.71 11.34 37.76
CA ARG A 106 9.14 11.66 39.12
C ARG A 106 8.59 10.57 40.05
N ALA A 107 9.32 9.48 40.21
CA ALA A 107 9.10 8.51 41.28
C ALA A 107 10.45 8.12 41.89
N ALA A 108 10.97 8.98 42.77
CA ALA A 108 11.89 8.62 43.85
C ALA A 108 12.02 9.81 44.81
N LEU A 109 11.42 9.67 45.99
CA LEU A 109 11.60 10.58 47.12
C LEU A 109 13.07 10.54 47.57
N PRO A 110 13.77 11.67 47.75
CA PRO A 110 15.05 11.66 48.43
C PRO A 110 14.79 11.80 49.93
N ALA A 111 15.12 10.77 50.71
CA ALA A 111 15.28 10.90 52.15
C ALA A 111 16.68 10.41 52.54
N ARG A 112 17.69 11.26 52.28
CA ARG A 112 18.99 11.16 52.94
C ARG A 112 19.01 12.18 54.07
N ARG A 113 18.93 11.74 55.33
CA ARG A 113 19.36 12.51 56.50
C ARG A 113 20.14 11.60 57.44
N ASN A 114 21.28 12.10 57.87
CA ASN A 114 22.35 11.36 58.54
C ASN A 114 22.07 11.07 60.03
N SER A 115 22.70 9.99 60.51
CA SER A 115 23.21 9.74 61.88
C SER A 115 22.24 9.14 62.93
N PRO A 116 22.77 8.62 64.06
CA PRO A 116 23.41 7.32 64.27
C PRO A 116 22.53 6.45 65.21
N THR A 117 22.93 5.20 65.48
CA THR A 117 22.33 4.22 66.42
C THR A 117 21.34 3.23 65.80
N VAL A 118 21.84 2.02 65.43
CA VAL A 118 21.16 0.73 65.68
C VAL A 118 22.28 -0.31 65.92
N PRO A 119 22.16 -1.20 66.93
CA PRO A 119 23.28 -1.95 67.49
C PRO A 119 23.59 -3.26 66.75
N ALA A 120 24.73 -3.84 67.13
CA ALA A 120 25.33 -5.09 66.67
C ALA A 120 24.42 -6.31 66.71
N ASN A 121 24.55 -7.22 65.72
CA ASN A 121 24.98 -8.60 65.95
C ASN A 121 24.99 -9.47 64.67
N GLY A 122 26.10 -10.18 64.47
CA GLY A 122 26.24 -11.46 63.75
C GLY A 122 26.22 -11.36 62.22
N SER A 123 27.12 -11.98 61.44
CA SER A 123 28.13 -13.00 61.72
C SER A 123 29.08 -13.04 60.52
N THR A 124 30.39 -13.09 60.80
CA THR A 124 31.47 -13.24 59.83
C THR A 124 31.74 -14.72 59.61
N GLY A 125 31.97 -15.14 58.36
CA GLY A 125 32.50 -16.45 58.00
C GLY A 125 32.61 -16.55 56.48
N ALA A 126 33.62 -15.94 55.86
CA ALA A 126 34.96 -16.47 55.64
C ALA A 126 35.03 -17.36 54.38
N ALA A 127 36.08 -17.08 53.62
CA ALA A 127 36.42 -17.59 52.29
C ALA A 127 37.02 -19.00 52.32
N ASN A 128 37.12 -19.62 51.15
CA ASN A 128 37.96 -20.77 50.81
C ASN A 128 38.34 -20.68 49.32
N PRO A 129 39.46 -21.25 48.84
CA PRO A 129 40.70 -21.65 49.50
C PRO A 129 41.93 -20.78 49.12
#